data_AF-A0A4U6CUT9-F1
#
_entry.id   AF-A0A4U6CUT9-F1
#
_cell.length_a   1.000
_cell.length_b   1.000
_cell.length_c   1.000
_cell.angle_alpha   90.00
_cell.angle_beta   90.00
_cell.angle_gamma   90.00
#
_symmetry.space_group_name_H-M   'P 1'
#
loop_
_entity.id
_entity.type
_entity.pdbx_description
1 polymer ?
#
loop_
_entity_poly.entity_id
_entity_poly.type
_entity_poly.pdbx_seq_one_letter_code
_entity_poly.pdbx_strand_id
1 'polypeptide(L)' 'METLIIEIQNPKARRLIDDLVDLGLISVKPSKPSWAERWKDLSNSLPTSTDISEQDILDEIAQVREKRQAS' A
#
# COMPACT_ATOMS: atom_id res chain seq x y z
N MET A 1 3.53 3.30 -24.97
CA MET A 1 4.89 2.79 -24.72
C MET A 1 4.73 1.47 -24.00
N GLU A 2 5.15 0.37 -24.62
CA GLU A 2 5.04 -0.97 -24.03
C GLU A 2 6.21 -1.20 -23.07
N THR A 3 5.94 -1.77 -21.90
CA THR A 3 6.98 -2.09 -20.90
C THR A 3 7.29 -3.58 -20.98
N LEU A 4 8.55 -3.92 -21.23
CA LEU A 4 9.01 -5.30 -21.32
C LEU A 4 9.66 -5.72 -20.01
N ILE A 5 9.14 -6.80 -19.40
CA ILE A 5 9.68 -7.37 -18.16
C ILE A 5 10.71 -8.43 -18.54
N ILE A 6 11.97 -8.23 -18.14
CA ILE A 6 13.08 -9.17 -18.40
C ILE A 6 13.42 -9.87 -17.09
N GLU A 7 13.34 -11.19 -17.07
CA GLU A 7 13.83 -12.01 -15.96
C GLU A 7 15.28 -12.45 -16.22
N ILE A 8 16.18 -12.14 -15.29
CA ILE A 8 17.61 -12.44 -15.43
C ILE A 8 17.95 -13.64 -14.55
N GLN A 9 18.09 -14.82 -15.17
CA GLN A 9 18.41 -16.05 -14.45
C GLN A 9 19.90 -16.25 -14.20
N ASN A 10 20.76 -15.60 -14.99
CA ASN A 10 22.22 -15.78 -14.91
C ASN A 10 22.89 -14.67 -14.08
N PRO A 11 23.63 -15.00 -13.00
CA PRO A 11 24.28 -14.01 -12.15
C PRO A 11 25.38 -13.20 -12.89
N LYS A 12 25.99 -13.75 -13.94
CA LYS A 12 26.95 -13.00 -14.78
C LYS A 12 26.26 -11.90 -15.58
N ALA A 13 25.05 -12.16 -16.06
CA ALA A 13 24.26 -11.17 -16.79
C ALA A 13 23.84 -9.99 -15.89
N ARG A 14 23.61 -10.26 -14.59
CA ARG A 14 23.35 -9.20 -13.61
C ARG A 14 24.52 -8.21 -13.49
N ARG A 15 25.76 -8.71 -13.40
CA ARG A 15 26.95 -7.85 -13.34
C ARG A 15 27.06 -6.96 -14.58
N LEU A 16 26.80 -7.50 -15.77
CA LEU A 16 26.81 -6.72 -17.00
C LEU A 16 25.78 -5.60 -16.98
N ILE A 17 24.60 -5.84 -16.40
CA ILE A 17 23.58 -4.79 -16.24
C ILE A 17 24.03 -3.73 -15.24
N ASP A 18 24.63 -4.15 -14.11
CA ASP A 18 25.17 -3.21 -13.12
C ASP A 18 26.25 -2.33 -13.77
N ASP A 19 27.16 -2.90 -14.57
CA ASP A 19 28.19 -2.15 -15.32
C ASP A 19 27.55 -1.15 -16.30
N LEU A 20 26.49 -1.53 -17.01
CA LEU A 20 25.76 -0.64 -17.93
C LEU A 20 25.05 0.50 -17.19
N VAL A 21 24.58 0.27 -15.97
CA VAL A 21 23.99 1.29 -15.10
C VAL A 21 25.07 2.25 -14.61
N ASP A 22 26.23 1.74 -14.20
CA ASP A 22 27.37 2.55 -13.72
C ASP A 22 27.92 3.47 -14.82
N LEU A 23 27.91 3.00 -16.07
CA LEU A 23 28.24 3.80 -17.25
C LEU A 23 27.14 4.81 -17.63
N GLY A 24 25.99 4.79 -16.96
CA GLY A 24 24.86 5.70 -17.22
C GLY A 24 24.10 5.41 -18.52
N LEU A 25 24.29 4.23 -19.12
CA LEU A 25 23.68 3.87 -20.41
C LEU A 25 22.22 3.44 -20.26
N ILE A 26 21.88 2.84 -19.12
CA ILE A 26 20.53 2.38 -18.80
C ILE A 26 20.15 2.77 -17.36
N SER A 27 18.86 2.84 -17.08
CA SER A 27 18.34 3.07 -15.74
C SER A 27 17.37 1.95 -15.38
N VAL A 28 17.71 1.16 -14.36
CA VAL A 28 16.83 0.10 -13.86
C VAL A 28 15.76 0.76 -12.99
N LYS A 29 14.51 0.73 -13.47
CA LYS A 29 13.37 1.21 -12.68
C LYS A 29 12.96 0.09 -11.73
N PRO A 30 13.00 0.30 -10.40
CA PRO A 30 12.45 -0.68 -9.48
C PRO A 30 10.95 -0.83 -9.77
N SER A 31 10.48 -2.07 -9.81
CA SER A 31 9.04 -2.35 -9.85
C SER A 31 8.45 -1.86 -8.52
N LYS A 32 7.95 -0.64 -8.52
CA LYS A 32 7.16 -0.13 -7.40
C LYS A 32 5.76 -0.70 -7.59
N PRO A 33 5.16 -1.35 -6.58
CA PRO A 33 3.77 -1.77 -6.68
C PRO A 33 2.93 -0.54 -6.98
N SER A 34 1.99 -0.72 -7.88
CA SER A 34 1.01 0.28 -8.26
C SER A 34 0.23 0.75 -7.02
N TRP A 35 -0.36 1.95 -7.13
CA TRP A 35 -1.24 2.46 -6.09
C TRP A 35 -2.39 1.49 -5.77
N ALA A 36 -2.90 0.79 -6.79
CA ALA A 36 -3.95 -0.22 -6.62
C ALA A 36 -3.48 -1.41 -5.76
N GLU A 37 -2.27 -1.91 -5.97
CA GLU A 37 -1.69 -2.98 -5.14
C GLU A 37 -1.46 -2.52 -3.70
N ARG A 38 -0.91 -1.31 -3.54
CA ARG A 38 -0.72 -0.67 -2.23
C ARG A 38 -2.03 -0.51 -1.46
N TRP A 39 -3.09 -0.10 -2.14
CA TRP A 39 -4.41 0.07 -1.56
C TRP A 39 -5.02 -1.27 -1.15
N LYS A 40 -4.86 -2.30 -1.98
CA LYS A 40 -5.34 -3.66 -1.70
C LYS A 40 -4.65 -4.27 -0.47
N ASP A 41 -3.34 -4.11 -0.36
CA ASP A 41 -2.58 -4.58 0.82
C ASP A 41 -3.07 -3.87 2.09
N LEU A 42 -3.25 -2.55 2.00
CA LEU A 42 -3.77 -1.76 3.11
C LEU A 42 -5.18 -2.22 3.50
N SER A 43 -6.11 -2.35 2.55
CA SER A 43 -7.49 -2.76 2.83
C SER A 43 -7.56 -4.15 3.47
N ASN A 44 -6.66 -5.07 3.08
CA ASN A 44 -6.58 -6.40 3.66
C ASN A 44 -5.95 -6.42 5.06
N SER A 45 -5.12 -5.43 5.38
CA SER A 45 -4.49 -5.30 6.70
C SER A 45 -5.41 -4.68 7.75
N LEU A 46 -6.46 -3.98 7.31
CA LEU A 46 -7.42 -3.36 8.21
C LEU A 46 -8.34 -4.44 8.77
N PRO A 47 -8.65 -4.41 10.08
CA PRO A 47 -9.66 -5.30 10.64
C PRO A 47 -10.98 -5.07 9.89
N THR A 48 -11.67 -6.15 9.55
CA THR A 48 -13.03 -6.07 9.03
C THR A 48 -13.84 -5.23 10.00
N SER A 49 -14.33 -4.08 9.55
CA SER A 49 -15.20 -3.24 10.36
C SER A 49 -16.35 -4.12 10.86
N THR A 50 -16.37 -4.38 12.16
CA THR A 50 -17.55 -4.94 12.83
C THR A 50 -18.73 -4.07 12.43
N ASP A 51 -19.84 -4.71 12.03
CA ASP A 51 -21.14 -4.06 11.83
C ASP A 51 -21.51 -3.33 13.13
N ILE A 52 -21.04 -2.10 13.26
CA ILE A 52 -21.51 -1.17 14.27
C ILE A 52 -22.86 -0.68 13.75
N SER A 53 -23.91 -0.97 14.51
CA SER A 53 -25.24 -0.49 14.18
C SER A 53 -25.27 1.03 14.31
N GLU A 54 -26.06 1.70 13.46
CA GLU A 54 -26.36 3.11 13.61
C GLU A 54 -26.89 3.44 15.02
N GLN A 55 -27.63 2.50 15.61
CA GLN A 55 -28.16 2.61 16.96
C GLN A 55 -27.03 2.71 18.01
N ASP A 56 -25.98 1.89 17.89
CA ASP A 56 -24.85 1.90 18.83
C ASP A 56 -24.08 3.24 18.77
N ILE A 57 -23.98 3.83 17.57
CA ILE A 57 -23.36 5.14 17.36
C ILE A 57 -24.19 6.24 18.04
N LEU A 58 -25.51 6.20 17.88
CA LEU A 58 -26.42 7.19 18.47
C LEU A 58 -26.42 7.10 20.00
N ASP A 59 -26.37 5.89 20.55
CA ASP A 59 -26.27 5.66 22.00
C ASP A 59 -24.95 6.19 22.57
N GLU A 60 -23.81 5.99 21.89
CA GLU A 60 -22.52 6.56 22.33
C GLU A 60 -22.56 8.10 22.31
N ILE A 61 -23.13 8.70 21.25
CA ILE A 61 -23.29 10.16 21.15
C ILE A 61 -24.18 10.70 22.28
N ALA A 62 -25.28 10.02 22.60
CA ALA A 62 -26.19 10.41 23.68
C ALA A 62 -25.47 10.39 25.03
N GLN A 63 -24.74 9.32 25.35
CA GLN A 63 -23.97 9.21 26.60
C GLN A 63 -22.91 10.30 26.74
N VAL A 64 -22.22 10.66 25.66
CA VAL A 64 -21.23 11.75 25.68
C VAL A 64 -21.90 13.11 25.92
N ARG A 65 -23.09 13.35 25.35
CA ARG A 65 -23.86 14.58 25.56
C ARG A 65 -24.36 14.69 27.00
N GLU A 66 -24.87 13.60 27.58
CA GLU A 66 -25.32 13.56 28.98
C GLU A 66 -24.16 13.86 29.93
N LYS A 67 -22.99 13.23 29.74
CA LYS A 67 -21.80 13.49 30.56
C LYS A 67 -21.35 14.95 30.51
N ARG A 68 -21.50 15.62 29.37
CA ARG A 68 -21.17 17.05 29.20
C ARG A 68 -22.20 17.99 29.84
N GLN A 69 -23.47 17.60 29.93
CA GLN A 69 -24.51 18.39 30.57
C GLN A 69 -24.55 18.20 32.10
N ALA A 70 -24.04 17.07 32.60
CA ALA A 70 -23.90 16.79 34.02
C ALA A 70 -22.61 17.35 34.65
N SER A 71 -21.75 18.02 33.87
CA SER A 71 -20.50 18.66 34.32
C SER A 71 -20.62 20.18 34.40
#